data_AF-A0A428G4R9-F1
#
_entry.id   AF-A0A428G4R9-F1
#
_cell.length_a   1.000
_cell.length_b   1.000
_cell.length_c   1.000
_cell.angle_alpha   90.00
_cell.angle_beta   90.00
_cell.angle_gamma   90.00
#
_symmetry.space_group_name_H-M   'P 1'
#
loop_
_entity.id
_entity.type
_entity.pdbx_description
1 polymer ?
#
loop_
_entity_poly.entity_id
_entity_poly.type
_entity_poly.pdbx_seq_one_letter_code
_entity_poly.pdbx_strand_id
1 'polypeptide(L)' 'MILFWGSKGYQKDLGHTQTAIECGHCNNVDTWEIVETGRKFTLYWIPLFPYGKNYFVSCPICHYGKEIEKSEVESYLNY' A
#
# COMPACT_ATOMS: atom_id res chain seq x y z
N MET A 1 -17.60 -29.83 -5.32
CA MET A 1 -18.08 -28.58 -4.67
C MET A 1 -17.49 -27.42 -5.45
N ILE A 2 -18.27 -26.73 -6.27
CA ILE A 2 -17.76 -25.57 -7.02
C ILE A 2 -17.82 -24.38 -6.05
N LEU A 3 -16.64 -23.88 -5.66
CA LEU A 3 -16.52 -22.63 -4.91
C LEU A 3 -16.71 -21.49 -5.90
N PHE A 4 -17.89 -20.86 -5.86
CA PHE A 4 -18.22 -19.73 -6.73
C PHE A 4 -17.69 -18.39 -6.22
N TRP A 5 -17.20 -18.35 -4.97
CA TRP A 5 -16.67 -17.15 -4.33
C TRP A 5 -15.23 -17.35 -3.87
N GLY A 6 -14.50 -16.24 -3.75
CA GLY A 6 -13.13 -16.21 -3.29
C GLY A 6 -12.64 -14.80 -3.00
N SER A 7 -11.36 -14.67 -2.68
CA SER A 7 -10.70 -13.38 -2.48
C SER A 7 -9.35 -13.36 -3.18
N LYS A 8 -9.07 -12.32 -3.96
CA LYS A 8 -7.77 -12.11 -4.62
C LYS A 8 -7.04 -10.95 -3.97
N GLY A 9 -5.84 -11.19 -3.47
CA GLY A 9 -4.95 -10.12 -2.99
C GLY A 9 -4.58 -9.17 -4.13
N TYR A 10 -4.44 -7.89 -3.81
CA TYR A 10 -3.86 -6.90 -4.72
C TYR A 10 -2.89 -6.00 -3.98
N GLN A 11 -1.97 -5.46 -4.76
CA GLN A 11 -1.04 -4.42 -4.37
C GLN A 11 -1.13 -3.32 -5.43
N LYS A 12 -1.19 -2.07 -5.00
CA LYS A 12 -1.27 -0.90 -5.85
C LYS A 12 -0.27 0.13 -5.32
N ASP A 13 0.66 0.52 -6.16
CA ASP A 13 1.54 1.65 -5.90
C ASP A 13 0.73 2.96 -5.95
N LEU A 14 0.82 3.77 -4.89
CA LEU A 14 0.17 5.08 -4.79
C LEU A 14 1.10 6.23 -5.16
N GLY A 15 2.42 5.98 -5.25
CA GLY A 15 3.44 6.97 -5.53
C GLY A 15 4.42 7.14 -4.37
N HIS A 16 5.16 8.25 -4.41
CA HIS A 16 6.19 8.57 -3.43
C HIS A 16 5.79 9.76 -2.55
N THR A 17 6.39 9.84 -1.35
CA THR A 17 6.26 11.02 -0.48
C THR A 17 6.79 12.26 -1.21
N GLN A 18 6.10 13.40 -1.08
CA GLN A 18 6.56 14.63 -1.74
C GLN A 18 7.85 15.20 -1.16
N THR A 19 8.06 14.99 0.14
CA THR A 19 9.29 15.35 0.84
C THR A 19 10.18 14.14 1.00
N ALA A 20 11.49 14.37 0.91
CA ALA A 20 12.48 13.37 1.27
C ALA A 20 12.50 13.21 2.79
N ILE A 21 12.44 11.98 3.26
CA ILE A 21 12.39 11.63 4.68
C ILE A 21 13.66 10.85 5.00
N GLU A 22 14.35 11.23 6.07
CA GLU A 22 15.48 10.44 6.56
C GLU A 22 15.02 9.09 7.10
N CYS A 23 15.63 8.03 6.60
CA CYS A 23 15.39 6.69 7.11
C CYS A 23 16.14 6.43 8.40
N GLY A 24 15.42 6.21 9.50
CA GLY A 24 16.00 5.82 10.79
C GLY A 24 16.69 4.44 10.81
N HIS A 25 16.60 3.65 9.74
CA HIS A 25 17.25 2.34 9.64
C HIS A 25 18.56 2.37 8.84
N CYS A 26 18.60 3.10 7.71
CA CYS A 26 19.80 3.18 6.85
C CYS A 26 20.43 4.58 6.76
N ASN A 27 19.87 5.58 7.44
CA ASN A 27 20.33 6.99 7.46
C ASN A 27 20.44 7.65 6.08
N ASN A 28 19.69 7.15 5.09
CA ASN A 28 19.58 7.80 3.79
C ASN A 28 18.35 8.71 3.76
N VAL A 29 18.45 9.81 3.02
CA VAL A 29 17.38 10.78 2.82
C VAL A 29 16.86 10.61 1.40
N ASP A 30 15.62 10.11 1.28
CA ASP A 30 15.00 9.85 -0.02
C ASP A 30 13.47 9.95 0.08
N THR A 31 12.78 9.97 -1.05
CA THR A 31 11.31 9.90 -1.12
C THR A 31 10.84 8.46 -0.91
N TRP A 32 9.98 8.24 0.08
CA TRP A 32 9.51 6.90 0.43
C TRP A 32 8.36 6.47 -0.47
N GLU A 33 8.30 5.18 -0.78
CA GLU A 33 7.24 4.56 -1.58
C GLU A 33 6.01 4.30 -0.72
N ILE A 34 4.82 4.59 -1.26
CA ILE A 34 3.54 4.37 -0.59
C ILE A 34 2.74 3.34 -1.38
N VAL A 35 2.38 2.24 -0.72
CA VAL A 35 1.73 1.09 -1.34
C VAL A 35 0.42 0.79 -0.63
N GLU A 36 -0.67 0.71 -1.40
CA GLU A 36 -1.95 0.18 -0.96
C GLU A 36 -1.98 -1.34 -1.21
N THR A 37 -2.28 -2.10 -0.17
CA THR A 37 -2.55 -3.54 -0.26
C THR A 37 -3.96 -3.84 0.18
N GLY A 38 -4.53 -4.93 -0.32
CA GLY A 38 -5.86 -5.34 0.11
C GLY A 38 -6.33 -6.60 -0.59
N ARG A 39 -7.62 -6.90 -0.47
CA ARG A 39 -8.24 -8.03 -1.14
C ARG A 39 -9.43 -7.58 -1.96
N LYS A 40 -9.67 -8.24 -3.08
CA LYS A 40 -10.88 -8.08 -3.88
C LYS A 40 -11.74 -9.30 -3.69
N PHE A 41 -13.00 -9.10 -3.33
CA PHE A 41 -13.98 -10.18 -3.33
C PHE A 41 -14.22 -10.60 -4.78
N THR A 42 -14.13 -11.89 -5.06
CA THR A 42 -14.29 -12.45 -6.41
C THR A 42 -15.49 -13.39 -6.44
N LEU A 43 -16.36 -13.23 -7.44
CA LEU A 43 -17.47 -14.15 -7.72
C LEU A 43 -17.32 -14.65 -9.17
N TYR A 44 -17.34 -15.96 -9.40
CA TYR A 44 -17.06 -16.56 -10.72
C TYR A 44 -15.78 -15.99 -11.36
N TRP A 45 -14.71 -15.81 -10.57
CA TRP A 45 -13.44 -15.17 -10.99
C TRP A 45 -13.52 -13.68 -11.38
N ILE A 46 -14.69 -13.05 -11.33
CA ILE A 46 -14.87 -11.61 -11.56
C ILE A 46 -14.62 -10.87 -10.23
N PRO A 47 -13.62 -9.99 -10.12
CA PRO A 47 -13.41 -9.16 -8.94
C PRO A 47 -14.51 -8.08 -8.85
N LEU A 48 -15.29 -8.10 -7.77
CA LEU A 48 -16.43 -7.20 -7.58
C LEU A 48 -16.04 -5.92 -6.84
N PHE A 49 -15.50 -6.03 -5.62
CA PHE A 49 -15.13 -4.88 -4.80
C PHE A 49 -13.91 -5.17 -3.92
N PRO A 50 -13.05 -4.16 -3.68
CA PRO A 50 -11.95 -4.27 -2.73
C PRO A 50 -12.44 -4.14 -1.28
N TYR A 51 -11.79 -4.83 -0.35
CA TYR A 51 -12.01 -4.77 1.09
C TYR A 51 -10.69 -5.00 1.84
N GLY A 52 -10.64 -4.56 3.10
CA GLY A 52 -9.44 -4.70 3.96
C GLY A 52 -8.23 -3.97 3.38
N LYS A 53 -8.38 -2.68 3.08
CA LYS A 53 -7.31 -1.86 2.53
C LYS A 53 -6.34 -1.46 3.63
N ASN A 54 -5.06 -1.76 3.43
CA ASN A 54 -3.97 -1.37 4.30
C ASN A 54 -2.96 -0.56 3.49
N TYR A 55 -2.33 0.42 4.11
CA TYR A 55 -1.36 1.30 3.46
C TYR A 55 -0.01 1.14 4.12
N PHE A 56 1.04 1.04 3.31
CA PHE A 56 2.40 0.87 3.76
C PHE A 56 3.25 1.98 3.17
N VAL A 57 4.18 2.50 3.98
CA VAL A 57 5.22 3.41 3.52
C VAL A 57 6.57 2.73 3.72
N SER A 58 7.39 2.67 2.67
CA SER A 58 8.67 1.96 2.68
C SER A 58 9.81 2.77 2.08
N CYS A 59 10.99 2.65 2.68
CA CYS A 59 12.22 3.22 2.15
C CYS A 59 12.64 2.47 0.87
N PRO A 60 12.93 3.16 -0.25
CA PRO A 60 13.31 2.51 -1.51
C PRO A 60 14.68 1.81 -1.45
N ILE A 61 15.51 2.15 -0.47
CA ILE A 61 16.90 1.67 -0.36
C ILE A 61 17.00 0.41 0.50
N CYS A 62 16.39 0.41 1.69
CA CYS A 62 16.49 -0.70 2.63
C CYS A 62 15.18 -1.47 2.83
N HIS A 63 14.11 -1.07 2.17
CA HIS A 63 12.76 -1.64 2.29
C HIS A 63 12.19 -1.64 3.72
N TYR A 64 12.80 -0.87 4.63
CA TYR A 64 12.22 -0.63 5.94
C TYR A 64 10.95 0.19 5.77
N GLY A 65 9.84 -0.30 6.31
CA GLY A 65 8.56 0.34 6.17
C GLY A 65 7.63 0.06 7.33
N LYS A 66 6.57 0.86 7.43
CA LYS A 66 5.52 0.71 8.45
C LYS A 66 4.14 0.81 7.80
N GLU A 67 3.15 0.23 8.46
CA GLU A 67 1.75 0.44 8.13
C GLU A 67 1.34 1.85 8.58
N ILE A 68 0.56 2.54 7.74
CA ILE A 68 0.05 3.90 7.99
C ILE A 68 -1.45 3.95 7.75
N GLU A 69 -2.12 4.93 8.37
CA GLU A 69 -3.54 5.17 8.13
C GLU A 69 -3.79 5.90 6.80
N LYS A 70 -5.01 5.77 6.27
CA LYS A 70 -5.42 6.47 5.03
C LYS A 70 -5.28 7.98 5.12
N SER A 71 -5.51 8.57 6.30
CA SER A 71 -5.35 10.00 6.57
C SER A 71 -3.90 10.45 6.39
N GLU A 72 -2.93 9.64 6.83
CA GLU A 72 -1.51 9.91 6.65
C GLU A 72 -1.09 9.77 5.19
N VAL A 73 -1.66 8.84 4.44
CA VAL A 73 -1.39 8.70 3.00
C VAL A 73 -1.70 10.01 2.26
N GLU A 74 -2.83 10.64 2.57
CA GLU A 74 -3.25 11.90 1.94
C GLU A 74 -2.28 13.05 2.28
N SER A 75 -1.75 13.10 3.51
CA SER A 75 -0.76 14.11 3.90
C SER A 75 0.59 13.91 3.23
N TYR A 76 1.05 12.67 3.08
CA TYR A 76 2.29 12.36 2.37
C TYR A 76 2.23 12.64 0.86
N LEU A 77 1.03 12.55 0.28
CA LEU A 77 0.79 12.76 -1.14
C LEU A 77 0.37 14.20 -1.50
N ASN A 78 0.33 15.16 -0.54
CA ASN A 78 -0.29 16.51 -0.63
C ASN A 78 -1.45 16.61 -1.64
N TYR A 79 -2.64 16.18 -1.23
CA TYR A 79 -3.91 16.64 -1.83
C TYR A 79 -4.49 17.82 -1.05
#